data_AF-A0A195EVT4-F1
#
_entry.id   AF-A0A195EVT4-F1
#
_cell.length_a   1.000
_cell.length_b   1.000
_cell.length_c   1.000
_cell.angle_alpha   90.00
_cell.angle_beta   90.00
_cell.angle_gamma   90.00
#
_symmetry.space_group_name_H-M   'P 1'
#
loop_
_entity.id
_entity.type
_entity.pdbx_description
1 polymer ?
#
loop_
_entity_poly.entity_id
_entity_poly.type
_entity_poly.pdbx_seq_one_letter_code
_entity_poly.pdbx_strand_id
1 'polypeptide(L)' 'MSTPIVKPQLRHLLTAQIKKNLVTMMVVSISAGVAYKILVVDKRKQRYADFYRTYDAEKQLKIMNEAGLMQSYKPSKK' A
#
# COMPACT_ATOMS: atom_id res chain seq x y z
N MET A 1 -42.31 -38.76 -9.47
CA MET A 1 -41.92 -38.32 -10.83
C MET A 1 -40.41 -38.07 -10.82
N SER A 2 -39.62 -38.93 -11.46
CA SER A 2 -38.15 -38.77 -11.52
C SER A 2 -37.81 -37.74 -12.59
N THR A 3 -37.14 -36.65 -12.22
CA THR A 3 -36.67 -35.62 -13.17
C THR A 3 -35.47 -36.13 -13.95
N PRO A 4 -35.50 -36.14 -15.29
CA PRO A 4 -34.37 -36.57 -16.11
C PRO A 4 -33.22 -35.57 -16.04
N ILE A 5 -32.00 -36.09 -15.93
CA ILE A 5 -30.77 -35.27 -15.89
C ILE A 5 -30.50 -34.71 -17.29
N VAL A 6 -30.38 -33.38 -17.38
CA VAL A 6 -30.01 -32.67 -18.62
C VAL A 6 -28.55 -32.94 -19.00
N LYS A 7 -28.29 -33.06 -20.31
CA LYS A 7 -26.95 -33.38 -20.83
C LYS A 7 -25.96 -32.26 -20.49
N PRO A 8 -24.85 -32.56 -19.78
CA PRO A 8 -23.84 -31.56 -19.45
C PRO A 8 -22.99 -31.20 -20.69
N GLN A 9 -22.24 -30.11 -20.60
CA GLN A 9 -21.20 -29.83 -21.60
C GLN A 9 -20.09 -30.88 -21.52
N LEU A 10 -19.72 -31.44 -22.68
CA LEU A 10 -18.67 -32.48 -22.79
C LEU A 10 -17.46 -32.03 -23.63
N ARG A 11 -17.47 -30.80 -24.17
CA ARG A 11 -16.40 -30.25 -25.01
C ARG A 11 -16.07 -28.83 -24.58
N HIS A 12 -14.85 -28.36 -24.88
CA HIS A 12 -14.37 -27.00 -24.59
C HIS A 12 -14.32 -26.60 -23.11
N LEU A 13 -14.34 -27.58 -22.19
CA LEU A 13 -14.27 -27.34 -20.74
C LEU A 13 -13.04 -26.52 -20.34
N LEU A 14 -11.88 -26.84 -20.92
CA LEU A 14 -10.63 -26.11 -20.68
C LEU A 14 -10.72 -24.65 -21.12
N THR A 15 -11.24 -24.39 -22.32
CA THR A 15 -11.38 -23.02 -22.84
C THR A 15 -12.34 -22.20 -21.98
N ALA A 16 -13.44 -22.81 -21.51
CA ALA A 16 -14.38 -22.15 -20.61
C ALA A 16 -13.73 -21.80 -19.26
N GLN A 17 -12.91 -22.70 -18.72
CA GLN A 17 -12.17 -22.47 -17.47
C GLN A 17 -11.11 -21.37 -17.62
N ILE A 18 -10.32 -21.40 -18.70
CA ILE A 18 -9.29 -20.37 -18.96
C ILE A 18 -9.92 -18.99 -19.05
N LYS A 19 -11.05 -18.84 -19.76
CA LYS A 19 -11.76 -17.55 -19.87
C LYS A 19 -12.21 -17.03 -18.50
N LYS A 20 -12.78 -17.90 -17.66
CA LYS A 20 -13.18 -17.53 -16.30
C LYS A 20 -11.99 -17.10 -15.46
N ASN A 21 -10.92 -17.89 -15.48
CA ASN A 21 -9.71 -17.62 -14.71
C ASN A 21 -9.05 -16.31 -15.14
N LEU A 22 -9.00 -16.01 -16.44
CA LEU A 22 -8.42 -14.77 -16.96
C LEU A 22 -9.13 -13.53 -16.41
N VAL A 23 -10.47 -13.54 -16.43
CA VAL A 23 -11.28 -12.44 -15.87
C VAL A 23 -11.01 -12.30 -14.37
N THR A 24 -11.04 -13.39 -13.62
CA THR A 24 -10.78 -13.39 -12.18
C THR A 24 -9.38 -12.86 -11.86
N MET A 25 -8.35 -13.34 -12.56
CA MET A 25 -6.97 -12.91 -12.36
C MET A 25 -6.80 -11.41 -12.62
N MET A 26 -7.44 -10.88 -13.67
CA MET A 26 -7.35 -9.46 -13.98
C MET A 26 -7.98 -8.59 -12.89
N VAL A 27 -9.18 -8.96 -12.41
CA VAL A 27 -9.86 -8.25 -11.33
C VAL A 27 -9.03 -8.28 -10.05
N VAL A 28 -8.52 -9.45 -9.67
CA VAL A 28 -7.71 -9.60 -8.45
C VAL A 28 -6.44 -8.77 -8.55
N SER A 29 -5.72 -8.83 -9.67
CA SER A 29 -4.48 -8.09 -9.86
C SER A 29 -4.68 -6.57 -9.78
N ILE A 30 -5.72 -6.05 -10.44
CA ILE A 30 -6.04 -4.62 -10.41
C ILE A 30 -6.44 -4.19 -8.99
N SER A 31 -7.30 -4.97 -8.33
CA SER A 31 -7.74 -4.66 -6.96
C SER A 31 -6.57 -4.61 -5.98
N ALA A 32 -5.62 -5.55 -6.08
CA ALA A 32 -4.43 -5.58 -5.25
C ALA A 32 -3.54 -4.35 -5.49
N GLY A 33 -3.31 -3.98 -6.75
CA GLY A 33 -2.54 -2.77 -7.09
C GLY A 33 -3.18 -1.49 -6.56
N VAL A 34 -4.50 -1.34 -6.71
CA VAL A 34 -5.24 -0.18 -6.19
C VAL A 34 -5.22 -0.15 -4.66
N ALA A 35 -5.43 -1.30 -4.01
CA ALA A 35 -5.38 -1.39 -2.55
C ALA A 35 -4.01 -0.98 -2.01
N TYR A 36 -2.92 -1.45 -2.62
CA TYR A 36 -1.58 -1.07 -2.21
C TYR A 36 -1.30 0.43 -2.40
N LYS A 37 -1.73 0.99 -3.55
CA LYS A 37 -1.59 2.44 -3.80
C LYS A 37 -2.26 3.26 -2.70
N ILE A 38 -3.53 2.97 -2.40
CA ILE A 38 -4.31 3.77 -1.44
C ILE A 38 -3.81 3.55 -0.01
N LEU A 39 -3.64 2.29 0.39
CA LEU A 39 -3.36 1.97 1.80
C LEU A 39 -1.92 2.22 2.20
N VAL A 40 -0.97 2.11 1.26
CA VAL A 40 0.46 2.23 1.56
C VAL A 40 1.06 3.48 0.94
N VAL A 41 0.96 3.64 -0.37
CA VAL A 41 1.66 4.72 -1.09
C VAL A 41 1.09 6.09 -0.70
N ASP A 42 -0.22 6.25 -0.80
CA ASP A 42 -0.87 7.54 -0.56
C ASP A 42 -0.81 7.91 0.93
N LYS A 43 -1.04 6.95 1.83
CA LYS A 43 -0.83 7.18 3.29
C LYS A 43 0.60 7.58 3.62
N ARG A 44 1.60 6.98 2.98
CA ARG A 44 3.01 7.34 3.20
C ARG A 44 3.27 8.75 2.71
N LYS A 45 2.86 9.09 1.49
CA LYS A 45 3.00 10.45 0.93
C LYS A 45 2.35 11.51 1.81
N GLN A 46 1.12 11.25 2.26
CA GLN A 46 0.40 12.14 3.16
C GLN A 46 1.15 12.33 4.48
N ARG A 47 1.66 11.26 5.10
CA ARG A 47 2.45 11.37 6.34
C ARG A 47 3.69 12.26 6.19
N TYR A 48 4.42 12.14 5.08
CA TYR A 48 5.55 13.02 4.80
C TYR A 48 5.10 14.47 4.62
N ALA A 49 4.02 14.71 3.85
CA ALA A 49 3.48 16.04 3.66
C ALA A 49 3.02 16.68 4.99
N ASP A 50 2.32 15.92 5.83
CA ASP A 50 1.84 16.37 7.13
C ASP A 50 3.00 16.71 8.07
N PHE A 51 4.06 15.89 8.06
CA PHE A 51 5.27 16.17 8.84
C PHE A 51 5.90 17.51 8.43
N TYR A 52 6.16 17.70 7.13
CA TYR A 52 6.80 18.93 6.64
C TYR A 52 5.91 20.17 6.70
N ARG A 53 4.59 20.01 6.74
CA ARG A 53 3.65 21.13 6.84
C ARG A 53 3.84 21.96 8.10
N THR A 54 4.23 21.35 9.21
CA THR A 54 4.44 22.03 10.51
C THR A 54 5.87 21.88 11.02
N TYR A 55 6.81 21.43 10.19
CA TYR A 55 8.18 21.18 10.60
C TYR A 55 8.98 22.49 10.67
N ASP A 56 9.53 22.77 11.85
CA ASP A 56 10.48 23.86 12.07
C ASP A 56 11.87 23.27 12.31
N ALA A 57 12.78 23.51 11.36
CA ALA A 57 14.12 22.96 11.38
C ALA A 57 14.97 23.52 12.53
N GLU A 58 14.83 24.80 12.87
CA GLU A 58 15.63 25.44 13.92
C GLU A 58 15.23 24.93 15.30
N LYS A 59 13.93 24.76 15.52
CA LYS A 59 13.40 24.19 16.77
C LYS A 59 13.89 22.76 16.98
N GLN A 60 13.85 21.93 15.94
CA GLN A 60 14.28 20.53 16.03
C GLN A 60 15.80 20.44 16.21
N LEU A 61 16.57 21.29 15.53
CA LEU A 61 18.01 21.40 15.72
C LEU A 61 18.34 21.80 17.17
N LYS A 62 17.64 22.79 17.73
CA LYS A 62 17.83 23.19 19.13
C LYS A 62 17.61 22.03 20.11
N ILE A 63 16.56 21.23 19.91
CA ILE A 63 16.30 20.03 20.71
C ILE A 63 17.47 19.02 20.60
N MET A 64 17.98 18.80 19.39
CA MET A 64 19.12 17.88 19.16
C MET A 64 20.42 18.38 19.79
N ASN A 65 20.65 19.69 19.73
CA ASN A 65 21.78 20.37 20.33
C ASN A 65 21.74 20.29 21.87
N GLU A 66 20.59 20.55 22.47
CA GLU A 66 20.38 20.44 23.93
C GLU A 66 20.50 18.98 24.40
N ALA A 67 20.08 18.02 23.58
CA ALA A 67 20.28 16.60 23.83
C ALA A 67 21.75 16.14 23.65
N GLY A 68 22.66 17.01 23.22
CA GLY A 68 24.07 16.72 23.04
C GLY A 68 24.37 15.77 21.86
N LEU A 69 23.44 15.63 20.92
CA LEU A 69 23.59 14.72 19.77
C LEU A 69 24.51 15.28 18.68
N MET A 70 24.67 16.60 18.64
CA MET A 70 25.45 17.29 17.61
C MET A 70 26.88 17.52 18.07
N GLN A 71 27.84 16.86 17.41
CA GLN A 71 29.28 17.02 17.70
C GLN A 71 29.81 18.42 17.38
N SER A 72 29.21 19.10 16.40
CA SER A 72 29.55 20.47 16.02
C SER A 72 29.03 21.52 17.00
N TYR A 73 28.02 21.18 17.80
CA TYR A 73 27.46 22.06 18.81
C TYR A 73 28.06 21.75 20.17
N LYS A 74 28.89 22.66 20.68
CA LYS A 74 29.37 22.57 22.05
C LYS A 74 28.32 23.21 22.95
N PRO A 75 27.63 22.45 23.82
CA PRO A 75 26.69 23.06 24.75
C PRO A 75 27.45 24.07 25.60
N SER A 76 26.91 25.29 25.71
CA SER A 76 27.50 26.34 26.53
C SER A 76 27.60 25.81 27.96
N LYS A 77 28.83 25.62 28.47
CA LYS A 77 29.07 25.25 29.86
C LYS A 77 28.42 26.32 30.75
N LYS A 78 27.41 25.92 31.52
CA LYS A 78 27.05 26.65 32.74
C LYS A 78 28.13 26.43 33.79
#